data_AF-A0A3C2CLE3-F1
#
_entry.id   AF-A0A3C2CLE3-F1
#
_cell.length_a   1.000
_cell.length_b   1.000
_cell.length_c   1.000
_cell.angle_alpha   90.00
_cell.angle_beta   90.00
_cell.angle_gamma   90.00
#
_symmetry.space_group_name_H-M   'P 1'
#
loop_
_entity.id
_entity.type
_entity.pdbx_description
1 polymer ?
#
loop_
_entity_poly.entity_id
_entity_poly.type
_entity_poly.pdbx_seq_one_letter_code
_entity_poly.pdbx_strand_id
1 'polypeptide(L)' 'MKAWQIHELGEPKESLKVHEMDTPEPMTGQLLIEVDAVGLAFPDVLQCRGEYQVKPPLPFTPGGETAG' A
#
# COMPACT_ATOMS: atom_id res chain seq x y z
N MET A 1 13.40 1.46 3.01
CA MET A 1 12.47 2.19 2.11
C MET A 1 11.38 2.92 2.90
N LYS A 2 10.61 3.81 2.25
CA LYS A 2 9.40 4.42 2.82
C LYS A 2 8.16 3.85 2.17
N ALA A 3 7.11 3.59 2.94
CA ALA A 3 5.82 3.13 2.41
C ALA A 3 4.66 3.85 3.11
N TRP A 4 3.58 4.07 2.38
CA TRP A 4 2.29 4.43 2.97
C TRP A 4 1.62 3.17 3.52
N GLN A 5 1.30 3.13 4.81
CA GLN A 5 0.57 2.02 5.43
C GLN A 5 -0.66 2.53 6.18
N ILE A 6 -1.67 1.67 6.28
CA ILE A 6 -2.76 1.85 7.24
C ILE A 6 -2.65 0.75 8.31
N HIS A 7 -2.79 1.16 9.57
CA HIS A 7 -2.81 0.25 10.73
C HIS A 7 -4.23 0.10 11.30
N GLU A 8 -5.16 0.94 10.87
CA GLU A 8 -6.57 0.93 11.20
C GLU A 8 -7.38 1.34 9.96
N LEU A 9 -8.60 0.84 9.84
CA LEU A 9 -9.50 1.20 8.76
C LEU A 9 -10.09 2.59 9.03
N GLY A 10 -10.26 3.39 7.98
CA GLY A 10 -10.83 4.73 8.09
C GLY A 10 -10.61 5.58 6.85
N GLU A 11 -10.88 6.88 6.99
CA GLU A 11 -10.62 7.85 5.93
C GLU A 11 -9.12 7.91 5.62
N PRO A 12 -8.68 7.79 4.34
CA PRO A 12 -7.26 7.78 3.98
C PRO A 12 -6.47 8.97 4.55
N LYS A 13 -7.11 10.13 4.64
CA LYS A 13 -6.49 11.35 5.19
C LYS A 13 -6.03 11.18 6.65
N GLU A 14 -6.71 10.32 7.40
CA GLU A 14 -6.47 10.10 8.82
C GLU A 14 -5.63 8.85 9.05
N SER A 15 -5.99 7.73 8.40
CA SER A 15 -5.39 6.41 8.63
C SER A 15 -4.10 6.14 7.84
N LEU A 16 -3.89 6.80 6.70
CA LEU A 16 -2.71 6.58 5.86
C LEU A 16 -1.51 7.38 6.42
N LYS A 17 -0.45 6.67 6.79
CA LYS A 17 0.80 7.24 7.33
C LYS A 17 2.01 6.71 6.58
N VAL A 18 3.04 7.53 6.46
CA VAL A 18 4.34 7.07 5.94
C VAL A 18 5.11 6.39 7.06
N HIS A 19 5.56 5.17 6.80
CA HIS A 19 6.44 4.41 7.67
C HIS A 19 7.79 4.19 6.99
N GLU A 20 8.86 4.19 7.80
CA GLU A 20 10.17 3.71 7.38
C GLU A 20 10.26 2.20 7.66
N MET A 21 10.80 1.46 6.69
CA MET A 21 10.83 0.01 6.70
C MET A 21 12.14 -0.49 6.08
N ASP A 22 12.50 -1.73 6.38
CA ASP A 22 13.59 -2.38 5.66
C ASP A 22 13.23 -2.57 4.18
N THR A 23 14.24 -2.47 3.31
CA THR A 23 14.06 -2.77 1.89
C THR A 23 13.89 -4.29 1.73
N PRO A 24 12.83 -4.77 1.08
CA PRO A 24 12.59 -6.21 0.96
C PRO A 24 13.63 -6.87 0.05
N GLU A 25 14.03 -8.08 0.41
CA GLU A 25 14.89 -8.92 -0.43
C GLU A 25 14.02 -9.81 -1.34
N PRO A 26 14.21 -9.79 -2.67
CA PRO A 26 13.43 -10.64 -3.56
C PRO A 26 13.84 -12.10 -3.42
N MET A 27 12.86 -13.00 -3.33
CA MET A 27 13.08 -14.45 -3.42
C MET A 27 13.24 -14.91 -4.88
N THR A 28 13.65 -16.16 -5.09
CA THR A 28 13.72 -16.78 -6.42
C THR A 28 12.40 -16.62 -7.17
N GLY A 29 12.46 -15.96 -8.35
CA GLY A 29 11.29 -15.71 -9.20
C GLY A 29 10.56 -14.39 -8.92
N GLN A 30 11.03 -13.59 -7.96
CA GLN A 30 10.50 -12.24 -7.70
C GLN A 30 11.42 -11.17 -8.28
N LEU A 31 10.86 -9.98 -8.49
CA LEU A 31 11.59 -8.77 -8.83
C LEU A 31 11.45 -7.77 -7.67
N LEU A 32 12.52 -7.00 -7.44
CA LEU A 32 12.47 -5.79 -6.62
C LEU A 32 12.42 -4.59 -7.56
N ILE A 33 11.40 -3.76 -7.41
CA ILE A 33 11.19 -2.56 -8.24
C ILE A 33 11.44 -1.33 -7.37
N GLU A 34 12.29 -0.42 -7.86
CA GLU A 34 12.39 0.92 -7.29
C GLU A 34 11.23 1.76 -7.82
N VAL A 35 10.25 2.04 -6.96
CA VAL A 35 9.00 2.68 -7.38
C VAL A 35 9.18 4.20 -7.52
N ASP A 36 9.04 4.70 -8.75
CA ASP A 36 9.07 6.13 -9.07
C ASP A 36 7.69 6.79 -8.93
N ALA A 37 6.63 6.06 -9.31
CA ALA A 37 5.27 6.57 -9.28
C ALA A 37 4.24 5.47 -8.97
N VAL A 38 3.14 5.87 -8.32
CA VAL A 38 1.98 4.99 -8.06
C VAL A 38 0.70 5.60 -8.60
N GLY A 39 -0.17 4.75 -9.14
CA GLY A 39 -1.52 5.14 -9.53
C GLY A 39 -2.42 5.20 -8.28
N LEU A 40 -3.27 6.22 -8.19
CA LEU A 40 -4.31 6.31 -7.16
C LEU A 40 -5.68 6.22 -7.81
N ALA A 41 -6.49 5.28 -7.34
CA ALA A 41 -7.83 5.04 -7.85
C ALA A 41 -8.85 4.94 -6.71
N PHE A 42 -10.12 5.01 -7.08
CA PHE A 42 -11.22 4.92 -6.12
C PHE A 42 -11.20 3.62 -5.26
N PRO A 43 -10.82 2.43 -5.78
CA PRO A 43 -10.67 1.23 -4.96
C PRO A 43 -9.70 1.38 -3.79
N ASP A 44 -8.63 2.17 -3.91
CA ASP A 44 -7.66 2.36 -2.82
C ASP A 44 -8.31 3.07 -1.63
N VAL A 45 -9.17 4.07 -1.91
CA VAL A 45 -9.97 4.75 -0.89
C VAL A 45 -10.94 3.77 -0.21
N LEU A 46 -11.61 2.91 -0.99
CA LEU A 46 -12.52 1.91 -0.45
C LEU A 46 -11.79 0.86 0.39
N GLN A 47 -10.57 0.47 0.02
CA GLN A 47 -9.74 -0.45 0.80
C GLN A 47 -9.39 0.18 2.15
N CYS A 48 -8.98 1.45 2.18
CA CYS A 48 -8.71 2.16 3.44
C CYS A 48 -9.93 2.17 4.37
N ARG A 49 -11.14 2.34 3.83
CA ARG A 49 -12.39 2.32 4.60
C ARG A 49 -12.87 0.89 4.97
N GLY A 50 -12.27 -0.15 4.40
CA GLY A 50 -12.76 -1.53 4.55
C GLY A 50 -14.05 -1.83 3.78
N GLU A 51 -14.39 -0.97 2.82
CA GLU A 51 -15.60 -1.03 1.99
C GLU A 51 -15.38 -1.74 0.65
N TYR A 52 -14.12 -2.05 0.32
CA TYR A 52 -13.79 -2.80 -0.89
C TYR A 52 -14.04 -4.31 -0.73
N GLN A 53 -14.21 -5.00 -1.86
CA GLN A 53 -14.46 -6.45 -1.89
C GLN A 53 -13.26 -7.24 -1.36
N VAL A 54 -12.05 -6.80 -1.71
CA VAL A 54 -10.79 -7.35 -1.20
C VAL A 54 -10.42 -6.59 0.07
N LYS A 55 -10.18 -7.33 1.16
CA LYS A 55 -9.88 -6.78 2.48
C LYS A 55 -8.55 -7.34 2.99
N PRO A 56 -7.42 -6.69 2.67
CA PRO A 56 -6.11 -7.12 3.17
C PRO A 56 -6.06 -7.07 4.70
N PRO A 57 -5.28 -7.96 5.35
CA PRO A 57 -5.05 -7.85 6.79
C PRO A 57 -4.26 -6.58 7.10
N LEU A 58 -4.56 -5.97 8.24
CA LEU A 58 -3.79 -4.84 8.76
C LEU A 58 -2.46 -5.32 9.37
N PRO A 59 -1.36 -4.53 9.27
CA PRO A 59 -1.24 -3.33 8.44
C PRO A 59 -1.04 -3.68 6.96
N PHE A 60 -1.48 -2.82 6.05
CA PHE A 60 -1.20 -2.98 4.62
C PHE A 60 -0.92 -1.65 3.91
N THR A 61 -0.26 -1.76 2.77
CA THR A 61 -0.02 -0.67 1.82
C THR A 61 -1.10 -0.71 0.73
N PRO A 62 -2.02 0.27 0.66
CA PRO A 62 -2.97 0.36 -0.44
C PRO A 62 -2.27 0.77 -1.75
N GLY A 63 -2.91 0.50 -2.89
CA GLY A 63 -2.36 0.75 -4.22
C GLY A 63 -2.36 -0.51 -5.08
N GLY A 64 -2.96 -0.42 -6.27
CA GLY A 64 -2.99 -1.51 -7.25
C GLY A 64 -2.03 -1.35 -8.43
N GLU A 65 -1.44 -0.17 -8.62
CA GLU A 65 -0.70 0.21 -9.82
C GLU A 65 0.59 0.95 -9.46
N THR A 66 1.70 0.60 -10.13
CA THR A 66 3.03 1.17 -9.88
C THR A 66 3.85 1.27 -11.17
N ALA A 67 4.83 2.18 -11.21
CA ALA A 67 5.79 2.33 -12.29
C ALA A 67 7.21 2.61 -11.75
N GLY A 68 8.20 1.98 -12.37
CA GLY A 68 9.64 2.01 -12.05
C GLY A 68 10.40 0.91 -12.78
#